data_AF-A0A6P4DTR5-F1
#
_entry.id   AF-A0A6P4DTR5-F1
#
_cell.length_a   1.000
_cell.length_b   1.000
_cell.length_c   1.000
_cell.angle_alpha   90.00
_cell.angle_beta   90.00
_cell.angle_gamma   90.00
#
_symmetry.space_group_name_H-M   'P 1'
#
loop_
_entity.id
_entity.type
_entity.pdbx_description
1 polymer ?
#
loop_
_entity_poly.entity_id
_entity_poly.type
_entity_poly.pdbx_seq_one_letter_code
_entity_poly.pdbx_strand_id
1 'polypeptide(L)'
;MTRFDVARLWGCSSVGWEYVAADGASGGLLLMWDDFMFKMNNCYKGERWLCVEGVLLKNNFNCAFLVVYGPHDRGDKLVVWEELSYVAGLCQSPCCFMGDFNEIVHVEERKGAGSLTIAGEEFKDWIQDMQLVDIPLNDRKYTWFRGCSCSRIDRVMVSLEWVEEFPETRLRGGPRGLSDHCPLIMEVTKIRDGPRPFRSLDSWFTHKGFLRMVKEEWRGLGEKNIIEKLKALTAPLGRWHKDNFGGMDKKIQ
;
A
#
# COMPACT_ATOMS: atom_id res chain seq x y z
N MET A 1 4.96 -19.95 17.76
CA MET A 1 4.48 -20.56 16.52
C MET A 1 5.58 -21.44 15.96
N THR A 2 5.33 -22.71 15.66
CA THR A 2 6.38 -23.65 15.20
C THR A 2 6.33 -23.82 13.68
N ARG A 3 7.44 -24.30 13.09
CA ARG A 3 7.48 -24.66 11.65
C ARG A 3 6.40 -25.68 11.28
N PHE A 4 6.07 -26.60 12.20
CA PHE A 4 5.01 -27.59 11.98
C PHE A 4 3.63 -26.93 11.83
N ASP A 5 3.32 -25.95 12.68
CA ASP A 5 2.05 -25.20 12.61
C ASP A 5 1.94 -24.45 11.28
N VAL A 6 3.02 -23.76 10.88
CA VAL A 6 3.09 -22.97 9.64
C VAL A 6 2.94 -23.87 8.41
N ALA A 7 3.68 -24.97 8.34
CA ALA A 7 3.59 -25.91 7.23
C ALA A 7 2.19 -26.56 7.13
N ARG A 8 1.53 -26.80 8.27
CA ARG A 8 0.15 -27.32 8.29
C ARG A 8 -0.85 -26.30 7.76
N LEU A 9 -0.67 -25.02 8.08
CA LEU A 9 -1.52 -23.93 7.57
C LEU A 9 -1.30 -23.70 6.08
N TRP A 10 -0.04 -23.75 5.62
CA TRP A 10 0.31 -23.53 4.22
C TRP A 10 -0.06 -24.70 3.30
N GLY A 11 0.07 -25.92 3.81
CA GLY A 11 -0.16 -27.16 3.06
C GLY A 11 1.11 -27.79 2.46
N CYS A 12 2.29 -27.18 2.63
CA CYS A 12 3.58 -27.79 2.27
C CYS A 12 4.74 -27.24 3.13
N SER A 13 5.94 -27.85 2.99
CA SER A 13 7.13 -27.49 3.77
C SER A 13 7.99 -26.37 3.18
N SER A 14 7.72 -25.98 1.93
CA SER A 14 8.39 -24.87 1.22
C SER A 14 7.65 -23.58 1.53
N VAL A 15 7.90 -23.05 2.72
CA VAL A 15 7.25 -21.86 3.24
C VAL A 15 8.24 -21.09 4.10
N GLY A 16 8.44 -19.84 3.73
CA GLY A 16 9.06 -18.85 4.60
C GLY A 16 7.97 -18.12 5.39
N TRP A 17 8.30 -17.71 6.60
CA TRP A 17 7.35 -16.98 7.44
C TRP A 17 8.07 -16.06 8.41
N GLU A 18 7.38 -14.99 8.78
CA GLU A 18 7.73 -14.16 9.92
C GLU A 18 6.46 -13.80 10.69
N TYR A 19 6.64 -13.49 11.98
CA TYR A 19 5.51 -13.17 12.84
C TYR A 19 5.86 -12.18 13.94
N VAL A 20 4.84 -11.47 14.40
CA VAL A 20 4.82 -10.71 15.65
C VAL A 20 3.91 -11.48 16.61
N ALA A 21 4.42 -11.78 17.80
CA ALA A 21 3.67 -12.56 18.77
C ALA A 21 2.43 -11.79 19.26
N ALA A 22 1.38 -12.52 19.60
CA ALA A 22 0.26 -11.95 20.35
C ALA A 22 0.72 -11.55 21.75
N ASP A 23 0.16 -10.47 22.29
CA ASP A 23 0.29 -10.12 23.70
C ASP A 23 -1.06 -10.32 24.41
N GLY A 24 -1.12 -11.30 25.31
CA GLY A 24 -2.36 -11.71 25.97
C GLY A 24 -3.45 -12.16 24.99
N ALA A 25 -4.63 -11.54 25.09
CA ALA A 25 -5.75 -11.78 24.17
C ALA A 25 -5.72 -10.89 22.91
N SER A 26 -4.68 -10.05 22.77
CA SER A 26 -4.57 -9.03 21.73
C SER A 26 -3.64 -9.50 20.61
N GLY A 27 -4.24 -9.68 19.42
CA GLY A 27 -3.52 -9.62 18.14
C GLY A 27 -2.53 -10.76 17.87
N GLY A 28 -1.47 -10.40 17.13
CA GLY A 28 -0.52 -11.28 16.49
C GLY A 28 -0.57 -11.09 14.96
N LEU A 29 0.60 -10.95 14.34
CA LEU A 29 0.73 -10.83 12.89
C LEU A 29 1.51 -12.01 12.34
N LEU A 30 1.07 -12.55 11.23
CA LEU A 30 1.74 -13.64 10.52
C LEU A 30 1.81 -13.29 9.04
N LEU A 31 3.03 -13.26 8.50
CA LEU A 31 3.28 -13.21 7.07
C LEU A 31 3.93 -14.52 6.64
N MET A 32 3.39 -15.12 5.57
CA MET A 32 3.88 -16.38 5.01
C MET A 32 4.04 -16.23 3.50
N TRP A 33 5.03 -16.91 2.93
CA TRP A 33 5.30 -16.88 1.50
C TRP A 33 5.90 -18.20 0.99
N ASP A 34 5.77 -18.44 -0.31
CA ASP A 34 6.44 -19.53 -1.00
C ASP A 34 7.92 -19.16 -1.21
N ASP A 35 8.84 -19.99 -0.69
CA ASP A 35 10.30 -19.81 -0.85
C ASP A 35 10.75 -19.86 -2.33
N PHE A 36 9.94 -20.44 -3.23
CA PHE A 36 10.19 -20.44 -4.67
C PHE A 36 9.70 -19.17 -5.37
N MET A 37 8.88 -18.35 -4.71
CA MET A 37 8.36 -17.10 -5.26
C MET A 37 9.06 -15.87 -4.69
N PHE A 38 9.42 -15.90 -3.41
CA PHE A 38 9.99 -14.77 -2.69
C PHE A 38 11.16 -15.19 -1.81
N LYS A 39 12.26 -14.47 -1.93
CA LYS A 39 13.43 -14.64 -1.08
C LYS A 39 13.56 -13.43 -0.15
N MET A 40 13.38 -13.64 1.14
CA MET A 40 13.57 -12.62 2.17
C MET A 40 15.06 -12.24 2.29
N ASN A 41 15.31 -10.94 2.45
CA ASN A 41 16.61 -10.36 2.77
C ASN A 41 16.62 -9.80 4.19
N ASN A 42 15.62 -8.99 4.54
CA ASN A 42 15.52 -8.33 5.85
C ASN A 42 14.12 -8.47 6.44
N CYS A 43 14.02 -8.40 7.76
CA CYS A 43 12.76 -8.35 8.48
C CYS A 43 12.84 -7.32 9.60
N TYR A 44 11.81 -6.48 9.70
CA TYR A 44 11.63 -5.47 10.73
C TYR A 44 10.27 -5.65 11.38
N LYS A 45 10.19 -5.41 12.69
CA LYS A 45 8.98 -5.70 13.49
C LYS A 45 8.70 -4.54 14.42
N GLY A 46 7.46 -4.06 14.40
CA GLY A 46 6.88 -3.25 15.47
C GLY A 46 5.86 -4.07 16.27
N GLU A 47 5.21 -3.44 17.24
CA GLU A 47 4.14 -4.09 18.00
C GLU A 47 2.91 -4.40 17.12
N ARG A 48 2.65 -3.52 16.14
CA ARG A 48 1.43 -3.49 15.32
C ARG A 48 1.68 -3.67 13.83
N TRP A 49 2.91 -3.94 13.43
CA TRP A 49 3.26 -4.15 12.04
C TRP A 49 4.46 -5.09 11.88
N LEU A 50 4.54 -5.72 10.71
CA LEU A 50 5.62 -6.62 10.30
C LEU A 50 6.04 -6.23 8.89
N CYS A 51 7.31 -5.88 8.70
CA CYS A 51 7.90 -5.62 7.41
C CYS A 51 8.85 -6.75 7.01
N VAL A 52 8.66 -7.29 5.82
CA VAL A 52 9.57 -8.26 5.21
C VAL A 52 10.01 -7.73 3.85
N GLU A 53 11.31 -7.47 3.74
CA GLU A 53 11.96 -6.98 2.54
C GLU A 53 12.68 -8.13 1.84
N GLY A 54 12.59 -8.20 0.52
CA GLY A 54 13.21 -9.26 -0.24
C GLY A 54 13.04 -9.11 -1.75
N VAL A 55 13.14 -10.23 -2.45
CA VAL A 55 13.12 -10.28 -3.91
C VAL A 55 12.06 -11.27 -4.39
N LEU A 56 11.15 -10.81 -5.25
CA LEU A 56 10.28 -11.68 -6.04
C LEU A 56 11.12 -12.36 -7.14
N LEU A 57 11.26 -13.69 -7.06
CA LEU A 57 12.18 -14.46 -7.87
C LEU A 57 11.78 -14.50 -9.36
N LYS A 58 10.48 -14.44 -9.65
CA LYS A 58 9.95 -14.53 -11.03
C LYS A 58 10.40 -13.37 -11.92
N ASN A 59 10.55 -12.16 -11.36
CA ASN A 59 10.91 -10.95 -12.10
C ASN A 59 12.13 -10.21 -11.52
N ASN A 60 12.81 -10.79 -10.53
CA ASN A 60 13.94 -10.18 -9.83
C ASN A 60 13.60 -8.77 -9.30
N PHE A 61 12.40 -8.62 -8.74
CA PHE A 61 11.88 -7.36 -8.23
C PHE A 61 12.10 -7.25 -6.72
N ASN A 62 12.91 -6.28 -6.31
CA ASN A 62 13.10 -5.95 -4.91
C ASN A 62 11.84 -5.24 -4.39
N CYS A 63 11.31 -5.69 -3.27
CA CYS A 63 10.14 -5.08 -2.65
C CYS A 63 10.06 -5.39 -1.16
N ALA A 64 9.25 -4.59 -0.47
CA ALA A 64 8.89 -4.81 0.93
C ALA A 64 7.38 -5.06 1.07
N PHE A 65 7.03 -6.06 1.85
CA PHE A 65 5.66 -6.33 2.28
C PHE A 65 5.51 -5.90 3.73
N LEU A 66 4.54 -5.01 3.98
CA LEU A 66 4.23 -4.52 5.31
C LEU A 66 2.84 -4.99 5.69
N VAL A 67 2.74 -5.84 6.71
CA VAL A 67 1.47 -6.28 7.29
C VAL A 67 1.17 -5.40 8.49
N VAL A 68 -0.01 -4.80 8.55
CA VAL A 68 -0.40 -3.82 9.56
C VAL A 68 -1.64 -4.28 10.31
N TYR A 69 -1.64 -4.10 11.63
CA TYR A 69 -2.80 -4.20 12.50
C TYR A 69 -2.96 -2.89 13.28
N GLY A 70 -3.65 -1.93 12.67
CA GLY A 70 -3.86 -0.59 13.17
C GLY A 70 -4.51 -0.59 14.55
N PRO A 71 -4.03 0.22 15.51
CA PRO A 71 -4.63 0.33 16.82
C PRO A 71 -6.00 1.01 16.73
N HIS A 72 -6.76 1.04 17.82
CA HIS A 72 -8.07 1.72 17.84
C HIS A 72 -7.94 3.19 18.26
N ASP A 73 -7.03 3.47 19.20
CA ASP A 73 -6.76 4.82 19.70
C ASP A 73 -6.05 5.68 18.66
N ARG A 74 -6.39 6.97 18.61
CA ARG A 74 -5.81 7.92 17.66
C ARG A 74 -4.32 8.17 17.90
N GLY A 75 -3.90 8.30 19.17
CA GLY A 75 -2.50 8.55 19.50
C GLY A 75 -1.62 7.40 19.03
N ASP A 76 -2.03 6.17 19.32
CA ASP A 76 -1.32 4.97 18.88
C ASP A 76 -1.30 4.84 17.34
N LYS A 77 -2.37 5.26 16.65
CA LYS A 77 -2.40 5.27 15.18
C LYS A 77 -1.29 6.15 14.60
N LEU A 78 -1.14 7.36 15.13
CA LEU A 78 -0.10 8.30 14.67
C LEU A 78 1.30 7.72 14.86
N VAL A 79 1.55 7.06 15.99
CA VAL A 79 2.83 6.36 16.23
C VAL A 79 3.06 5.27 15.18
N VAL A 80 2.06 4.43 14.91
CA VAL A 80 2.18 3.38 13.88
C VAL A 80 2.40 3.96 12.48
N TRP A 81 1.73 5.06 12.12
CA TRP A 81 1.96 5.74 10.84
C TRP A 81 3.39 6.26 10.70
N GLU A 82 3.93 6.87 11.76
CA GLU A 82 5.32 7.35 11.79
C GLU A 82 6.33 6.19 11.66
N GLU A 83 6.13 5.10 12.41
CA GLU A 83 6.97 3.90 12.34
C GLU A 83 6.95 3.27 10.94
N LEU A 84 5.76 3.19 10.32
CA LEU A 84 5.59 2.68 8.96
C LEU A 84 6.29 3.56 7.92
N SER A 85 6.22 4.89 8.07
CA SER A 85 6.97 5.82 7.23
C SER A 85 8.48 5.61 7.36
N TYR A 86 8.97 5.49 8.59
CA TYR A 86 10.39 5.26 8.87
C TYR A 86 10.90 3.97 8.25
N VAL A 87 10.20 2.84 8.46
CA VAL A 87 10.66 1.54 7.94
C VAL A 87 10.58 1.45 6.42
N ALA A 88 9.58 2.09 5.80
CA ALA A 88 9.51 2.18 4.34
C ALA A 88 10.67 3.01 3.77
N GLY A 89 11.02 4.13 4.42
CA GLY A 89 12.19 4.94 4.11
C GLY A 89 13.52 4.18 4.28
N LEU A 90 13.59 3.28 5.27
CA LEU A 90 14.76 2.42 5.50
C LEU A 90 14.93 1.35 4.40
N CYS A 91 13.83 0.74 3.95
CA CYS A 91 13.87 -0.30 2.90
C CYS A 91 14.29 0.26 1.53
N GLN A 92 13.96 1.52 1.23
CA GLN A 92 14.23 2.17 -0.07
C GLN A 92 13.80 1.31 -1.29
N SER A 93 12.75 0.52 -1.11
CA SER A 93 12.24 -0.44 -2.09
C SER A 93 10.73 -0.24 -2.28
N PRO A 94 10.15 -0.57 -3.44
CA PRO A 94 8.71 -0.55 -3.65
C PRO A 94 7.97 -1.33 -2.56
N CYS A 95 6.96 -0.69 -1.96
CA CYS A 95 6.28 -1.22 -0.78
C CYS A 95 4.85 -1.65 -1.10
N CYS A 96 4.39 -2.72 -0.45
CA CYS A 96 3.00 -3.15 -0.40
C CYS A 96 2.55 -3.25 1.06
N PHE A 97 1.75 -2.28 1.50
CA PHE A 97 1.11 -2.25 2.80
C PHE A 97 -0.23 -2.99 2.73
N MET A 98 -0.47 -3.92 3.65
CA MET A 98 -1.70 -4.69 3.69
C MET A 98 -2.13 -5.00 5.12
N GLY A 99 -3.42 -5.12 5.35
CA GLY A 99 -3.96 -5.52 6.65
C GLY A 99 -5.15 -4.68 7.08
N ASP A 100 -5.42 -4.71 8.37
CA ASP A 100 -6.49 -3.94 9.02
C ASP A 100 -5.90 -2.63 9.53
N PHE A 101 -6.31 -1.50 8.97
CA PHE A 101 -5.84 -0.18 9.36
C PHE A 101 -6.72 0.45 10.45
N ASN A 102 -7.87 -0.16 10.78
CA ASN A 102 -8.88 0.38 11.68
C ASN A 102 -9.32 1.82 11.34
N GLU A 103 -9.22 2.21 10.05
CA GLU A 103 -9.61 3.52 9.55
C GLU A 103 -10.27 3.51 8.16
N ILE A 104 -11.18 4.47 7.98
CA ILE A 104 -11.82 4.76 6.70
C ILE A 104 -11.15 5.96 6.02
N VAL A 105 -11.14 5.97 4.69
CA VAL A 105 -10.59 7.05 3.86
C VAL A 105 -11.71 7.88 3.23
N HIS A 106 -12.88 7.26 3.02
CA HIS A 106 -14.09 7.91 2.52
C HIS A 106 -15.27 7.68 3.46
N VAL A 107 -16.18 8.66 3.56
CA VAL A 107 -17.32 8.59 4.49
C VAL A 107 -18.22 7.39 4.17
N GLU A 108 -18.38 7.07 2.89
CA GLU A 108 -19.22 5.98 2.39
C GLU A 108 -18.69 4.59 2.78
N GLU A 109 -17.44 4.51 3.22
CA GLU A 109 -16.79 3.29 3.68
C GLU A 109 -17.21 2.91 5.11
N ARG A 110 -18.00 3.74 5.81
CA ARG A 110 -18.65 3.36 7.08
C ARG A 110 -20.14 3.62 6.99
N LYS A 111 -20.92 2.57 7.25
CA LYS A 111 -22.38 2.67 7.21
C LYS A 111 -22.89 3.64 8.29
N GLY A 112 -23.61 4.66 7.85
CA GLY A 112 -24.20 5.68 8.73
C GLY A 112 -23.24 6.78 9.16
N ALA A 113 -22.01 6.83 8.66
CA ALA A 113 -21.11 7.95 8.91
C ALA A 113 -21.59 9.20 8.13
N GLY A 114 -21.52 10.36 8.79
CA GLY A 114 -21.80 11.66 8.15
C GLY A 114 -20.55 12.46 7.79
N SER A 115 -19.39 12.11 8.37
CA SER A 115 -18.09 12.72 8.12
C SER A 115 -16.97 11.75 8.46
N LEU A 116 -15.75 12.06 8.02
CA LEU A 116 -14.55 11.42 8.56
C LEU A 116 -14.31 11.90 10.00
N THR A 117 -13.62 11.06 10.77
CA THR A 117 -13.08 11.46 12.07
C THR A 117 -11.75 12.18 11.86
N ILE A 118 -11.24 12.86 12.89
CA ILE A 118 -9.90 13.47 12.84
C ILE A 118 -8.84 12.42 12.48
N ALA A 119 -8.90 11.23 13.10
CA ALA A 119 -7.98 10.13 12.80
C ALA A 119 -8.10 9.62 11.36
N GLY A 120 -9.30 9.65 10.77
CA GLY A 120 -9.53 9.29 9.37
C GLY A 120 -8.94 10.31 8.39
N GLU A 121 -9.04 11.61 8.70
CA GLU A 121 -8.37 12.65 7.90
C GLU A 121 -6.84 12.54 8.01
N GLU A 122 -6.30 12.31 9.21
CA GLU A 122 -4.86 12.10 9.41
C GLU A 122 -4.33 10.85 8.71
N PHE A 123 -5.12 9.78 8.69
CA PHE A 123 -4.78 8.58 7.93
C PHE A 123 -4.73 8.85 6.43
N LYS A 124 -5.69 9.64 5.92
CA LYS A 124 -5.71 10.06 4.52
C LYS A 124 -4.54 10.97 4.17
N ASP A 125 -4.17 11.89 5.06
CA ASP A 125 -2.98 12.74 4.89
C ASP A 125 -1.71 11.88 4.86
N TRP A 126 -1.58 10.91 5.76
CA TRP A 126 -0.46 9.96 5.76
C TRP A 126 -0.35 9.16 4.46
N ILE A 127 -1.48 8.67 3.91
CA ILE A 127 -1.50 7.99 2.61
C ILE A 127 -0.97 8.92 1.50
N GLN A 128 -1.35 10.20 1.53
CA GLN A 128 -0.91 11.19 0.55
C GLN A 128 0.58 11.52 0.69
N ASP A 129 1.07 11.70 1.92
CA ASP A 129 2.47 12.00 2.22
C ASP A 129 3.38 10.84 1.81
N MET A 130 2.94 9.61 2.08
CA MET A 130 3.60 8.37 1.64
C MET A 130 3.37 8.06 0.16
N GLN A 131 2.53 8.84 -0.52
CA GLN A 131 2.21 8.72 -1.95
C GLN A 131 1.72 7.32 -2.33
N LEU A 132 0.94 6.70 -1.45
CA LEU A 132 0.45 5.36 -1.65
C LEU A 132 -0.76 5.36 -2.57
N VAL A 133 -0.83 4.34 -3.41
CA VAL A 133 -2.01 4.03 -4.22
C VAL A 133 -2.84 3.01 -3.45
N ASP A 134 -4.00 3.42 -2.93
CA ASP A 134 -5.00 2.51 -2.38
C ASP A 134 -5.64 1.71 -3.51
N ILE A 135 -5.40 0.39 -3.53
CA ILE A 135 -5.92 -0.47 -4.58
C ILE A 135 -7.44 -0.60 -4.39
N PRO A 136 -8.25 -0.22 -5.40
CA PRO A 136 -9.69 -0.19 -5.24
C PRO A 136 -10.29 -1.59 -5.09
N LEU A 137 -11.16 -1.74 -4.09
CA LEU A 137 -11.98 -2.94 -3.88
C LEU A 137 -13.33 -2.78 -4.58
N ASN A 138 -13.45 -3.32 -5.80
CA ASN A 138 -14.62 -3.04 -6.64
C ASN A 138 -15.79 -4.04 -6.48
N ASP A 139 -15.52 -5.23 -5.94
CA ASP A 139 -16.51 -6.30 -5.81
C ASP A 139 -17.20 -6.34 -4.43
N ARG A 140 -16.75 -5.51 -3.48
CA ARG A 140 -17.33 -5.37 -2.13
C ARG A 140 -17.24 -3.95 -1.61
N LYS A 141 -18.29 -3.53 -0.88
CA LYS A 141 -18.32 -2.21 -0.24
C LYS A 141 -17.63 -2.15 1.12
N TYR A 142 -17.70 -3.22 1.91
CA TYR A 142 -17.17 -3.25 3.28
C TYR A 142 -16.34 -4.52 3.49
N THR A 143 -15.37 -4.43 4.40
CA THR A 143 -14.48 -5.53 4.75
C THR A 143 -14.73 -6.03 6.16
N TRP A 144 -15.30 -5.22 7.05
CA TRP A 144 -15.61 -5.57 8.43
C TRP A 144 -17.11 -5.46 8.73
N PHE A 145 -17.64 -6.39 9.54
CA PHE A 145 -19.07 -6.52 9.86
C PHE A 145 -19.33 -6.98 11.31
N ARG A 146 -19.97 -6.14 12.12
CA ARG A 146 -20.44 -6.50 13.46
C ARG A 146 -21.88 -6.04 13.69
N GLY A 147 -22.80 -7.00 13.73
CA GLY A 147 -24.23 -6.70 13.83
C GLY A 147 -24.70 -5.84 12.65
N CYS A 148 -25.27 -4.67 12.94
CA CYS A 148 -25.71 -3.70 11.93
C CYS A 148 -24.60 -2.77 11.43
N SER A 149 -23.43 -2.79 12.07
CA SER A 149 -22.27 -1.95 11.75
C SER A 149 -21.39 -2.62 10.71
N CYS A 150 -20.96 -1.86 9.71
CA CYS A 150 -20.00 -2.32 8.72
C CYS A 150 -19.09 -1.19 8.25
N SER A 151 -17.84 -1.53 7.95
CA SER A 151 -16.84 -0.57 7.47
C SER A 151 -15.84 -1.22 6.51
N ARG A 152 -15.20 -0.44 5.63
CA ARG A 152 -14.00 -0.84 4.88
C ARG A 152 -12.79 -0.28 5.62
N ILE A 153 -12.13 -1.13 6.39
CA ILE A 153 -10.96 -0.81 7.22
C ILE A 153 -9.75 -1.68 6.87
N ASP A 154 -9.97 -2.77 6.15
CA ASP A 154 -8.91 -3.59 5.59
C ASP A 154 -8.53 -3.04 4.22
N ARG A 155 -7.22 -2.84 3.97
CA ARG A 155 -6.72 -2.23 2.74
C ARG A 155 -5.48 -2.92 2.21
N VAL A 156 -5.23 -2.71 0.92
CA VAL A 156 -3.95 -2.97 0.28
C VAL A 156 -3.53 -1.69 -0.43
N MET A 157 -2.44 -1.09 0.04
CA MET A 157 -1.90 0.17 -0.47
C MET A 157 -0.48 -0.06 -0.93
N VAL A 158 -0.13 0.43 -2.12
CA VAL A 158 1.18 0.15 -2.73
C VAL A 158 1.87 1.43 -3.14
N SER A 159 3.20 1.40 -3.22
CA SER A 159 3.96 2.52 -3.77
C SER A 159 3.72 2.68 -5.27
N LEU A 160 4.06 3.84 -5.82
CA LEU A 160 3.89 4.12 -7.25
C LEU A 160 4.71 3.15 -8.11
N GLU A 161 5.93 2.83 -7.69
CA GLU A 161 6.83 1.90 -8.38
C GLU A 161 6.24 0.48 -8.47
N TRP A 162 5.45 0.07 -7.47
CA TRP A 162 4.75 -1.20 -7.51
C TRP A 162 3.75 -1.25 -8.67
N VAL A 163 2.92 -0.21 -8.83
CA VAL A 163 1.94 -0.18 -9.91
C VAL A 163 2.59 0.02 -11.28
N GLU A 164 3.81 0.54 -11.34
CA GLU A 164 4.60 0.59 -12.57
C GLU A 164 5.09 -0.79 -13.01
N GLU A 165 5.54 -1.62 -12.07
CA GLU A 165 5.95 -3.00 -12.36
C GLU A 165 4.74 -3.92 -12.60
N PHE A 166 3.66 -3.69 -11.85
CA PHE A 166 2.44 -4.50 -11.88
C PHE A 166 1.19 -3.66 -12.19
N PRO A 167 1.02 -3.19 -13.44
CA PRO A 167 -0.06 -2.28 -13.81
C PRO A 167 -1.46 -2.88 -13.67
N GLU A 168 -1.58 -4.20 -13.83
CA GLU A 168 -2.83 -4.96 -13.70
C GLU A 168 -3.04 -5.49 -12.28
N THR A 169 -2.48 -4.83 -11.26
CA THR A 169 -2.77 -5.14 -9.86
C THR A 169 -4.25 -4.89 -9.58
N ARG A 170 -4.96 -5.91 -9.10
CA ARG A 170 -6.39 -5.86 -8.78
C ARG A 170 -6.62 -6.39 -7.38
N LEU A 171 -7.62 -5.83 -6.70
CA LEU A 171 -8.05 -6.30 -5.39
C LEU A 171 -9.49 -6.81 -5.49
N ARG A 172 -9.74 -7.96 -4.88
CA ARG A 172 -11.09 -8.53 -4.76
C ARG A 172 -11.32 -9.08 -3.34
N GLY A 173 -12.56 -9.15 -2.94
CA GLY A 173 -12.96 -9.66 -1.63
C GLY A 173 -13.16 -11.17 -1.65
N GLY A 174 -12.38 -11.89 -0.84
CA GLY A 174 -12.50 -13.33 -0.63
C GLY A 174 -13.80 -13.74 0.06
N PRO A 175 -14.10 -15.05 0.09
CA PRO A 175 -15.28 -15.57 0.78
C PRO A 175 -15.21 -15.26 2.28
N ARG A 176 -16.31 -14.75 2.84
CA ARG A 176 -16.41 -14.49 4.27
C ARG A 176 -16.45 -15.82 5.02
N GLY A 177 -15.56 -15.97 5.99
CA GLY A 177 -15.50 -17.14 6.86
C GLY A 177 -16.12 -16.87 8.23
N LEU A 178 -15.47 -17.39 9.27
CA LEU A 178 -15.89 -17.22 10.67
C LEU A 178 -15.50 -15.86 11.27
N SER A 179 -14.64 -15.10 10.59
CA SER A 179 -14.24 -13.75 11.01
C SER A 179 -15.34 -12.72 10.74
N ASP A 180 -15.37 -11.66 11.54
CA ASP A 180 -16.09 -10.43 11.25
C ASP A 180 -15.42 -9.62 10.12
N HIS A 181 -14.18 -9.95 9.75
CA HIS A 181 -13.49 -9.45 8.57
C HIS A 181 -13.67 -10.36 7.33
N CYS A 182 -13.62 -9.74 6.15
CA CYS A 182 -13.56 -10.37 4.85
C CYS A 182 -12.11 -10.43 4.38
N PRO A 183 -11.62 -11.60 3.92
CA PRO A 183 -10.30 -11.68 3.31
C PRO A 183 -10.19 -10.76 2.09
N LEU A 184 -9.01 -10.17 1.90
CA LEU A 184 -8.66 -9.45 0.67
C LEU A 184 -7.71 -10.30 -0.16
N ILE A 185 -7.96 -10.37 -1.46
CA ILE A 185 -7.13 -11.10 -2.41
C ILE A 185 -6.61 -10.09 -3.43
N MET A 186 -5.31 -9.85 -3.38
CA MET A 186 -4.62 -9.06 -4.40
C MET A 186 -4.11 -9.99 -5.49
N GLU A 187 -4.54 -9.74 -6.72
CA GLU A 187 -4.06 -10.43 -7.90
C GLU A 187 -3.09 -9.51 -8.65
N VAL A 188 -1.90 -10.03 -8.89
CA VAL A 188 -0.82 -9.29 -9.51
C VAL A 188 -0.44 -10.03 -10.78
N THR A 189 -0.65 -9.39 -11.93
CA THR A 189 -0.23 -9.96 -13.21
C THR A 189 0.77 -9.04 -13.90
N LYS A 190 1.88 -9.64 -14.33
CA LYS A 190 2.83 -9.02 -15.25
C LYS A 190 2.41 -9.37 -16.68
N ILE A 191 1.17 -9.06 -17.08
CA ILE A 191 0.81 -9.13 -18.50
C ILE A 191 1.30 -7.82 -19.11
N ARG A 192 2.50 -7.85 -19.70
CA ARG A 192 2.96 -6.78 -20.59
C ARG A 192 2.65 -7.19 -22.02
N ASP A 193 1.45 -6.85 -22.47
CA ASP A 193 1.15 -6.70 -23.90
C ASP A 193 0.47 -5.33 -24.09
N GLY A 194 1.27 -4.25 -23.97
CA GLY A 194 0.76 -2.89 -24.22
C GLY A 194 1.64 -1.76 -23.69
N PRO A 195 1.46 -0.53 -24.20
CA PRO A 195 2.12 0.66 -23.68
C PRO A 195 1.65 0.97 -22.25
N ARG A 196 2.58 1.41 -21.40
CA ARG A 196 2.29 1.77 -20.00
C ARG A 196 1.19 2.84 -19.92
N PRO A 197 0.14 2.66 -19.10
CA PRO A 197 -0.82 3.72 -18.86
C PRO A 197 -0.13 4.85 -18.10
N PHE A 198 -0.40 6.09 -18.51
CA PHE A 198 0.04 7.26 -17.78
C PHE A 198 -0.74 7.36 -16.47
N ARG A 199 -0.02 7.52 -15.35
CA ARG A 199 -0.61 7.70 -14.02
C ARG A 199 -0.08 9.00 -13.41
N SER A 200 -0.92 9.63 -12.60
CA SER A 200 -0.61 10.85 -11.86
C SER A 200 -1.20 10.74 -10.47
N LEU A 201 -0.53 11.31 -9.48
CA LEU A 201 -1.08 11.45 -8.14
C LEU A 201 -1.97 12.69 -8.07
N ASP A 202 -3.14 12.57 -7.44
CA ASP A 202 -4.08 13.70 -7.29
C ASP A 202 -3.43 14.88 -6.54
N SER A 203 -2.56 14.57 -5.57
CA SER A 203 -1.79 15.56 -4.81
C SER A 203 -0.83 16.41 -5.68
N TRP A 204 -0.44 15.94 -6.86
CA TRP A 204 0.34 16.76 -7.77
C TRP A 204 -0.46 17.94 -8.29
N PHE A 205 -1.75 17.76 -8.56
CA PHE A 205 -2.62 18.80 -9.11
C PHE A 205 -2.88 19.94 -8.12
N THR A 206 -2.73 19.70 -6.82
CA THR A 206 -2.82 20.71 -5.77
C THR A 206 -1.49 21.40 -5.49
N HIS A 207 -0.35 20.84 -5.93
CA HIS A 207 0.96 21.45 -5.68
C HIS A 207 1.19 22.70 -6.53
N LYS A 208 1.63 23.78 -5.87
CA LYS A 208 1.92 25.05 -6.54
C LYS A 208 2.95 24.85 -7.66
N GLY A 209 2.59 25.29 -8.86
CA GLY A 209 3.48 25.24 -10.03
C GLY A 209 3.44 23.95 -10.82
N PHE A 210 2.81 22.88 -10.33
CA PHE A 210 2.72 21.61 -11.07
C PHE A 210 2.01 21.78 -12.42
N LEU A 211 0.80 22.34 -12.40
CA LEU A 211 0.04 22.61 -13.63
C LEU A 211 0.80 23.52 -14.61
N ARG A 212 1.60 24.46 -14.09
CA ARG A 212 2.44 25.34 -14.92
C ARG A 212 3.54 24.54 -15.59
N MET A 213 4.28 23.73 -14.83
CA MET A 213 5.34 22.87 -15.35
C MET A 213 4.78 21.91 -16.42
N VAL A 214 3.67 21.22 -16.13
CA VAL A 214 3.03 20.32 -17.11
C VAL A 214 2.66 21.08 -18.39
N LYS A 215 2.11 22.30 -18.27
CA LYS A 215 1.73 23.12 -19.42
C LYS A 215 2.93 23.59 -20.24
N GLU A 216 4.04 23.93 -19.60
CA GLU A 216 5.29 24.35 -20.26
C GLU A 216 5.94 23.18 -21.00
N GLU A 217 6.11 22.04 -20.33
CA GLU A 217 6.61 20.80 -20.94
C GLU A 217 5.71 20.35 -22.09
N TRP A 218 4.38 20.39 -21.91
CA TRP A 218 3.41 20.01 -22.94
C TRP A 218 3.49 20.88 -24.20
N ARG A 219 3.74 22.18 -24.04
CA ARG A 219 3.95 23.12 -25.15
C ARG A 219 5.28 22.87 -25.86
N GLY A 220 6.33 22.59 -25.11
CA GLY A 220 7.66 22.28 -25.65
C GLY A 220 7.68 21.04 -26.55
N LEU A 221 6.70 20.15 -26.42
CA LEU A 221 6.57 18.93 -27.22
C LEU A 221 5.94 19.14 -28.61
N GLY A 222 5.51 20.36 -28.95
CA GLY A 222 5.02 20.72 -30.29
C GLY A 222 3.74 19.98 -30.69
N GLU A 223 3.62 19.54 -31.95
CA GLU A 223 2.45 18.83 -32.49
C GLU A 223 2.55 17.29 -32.40
N LYS A 224 3.35 16.76 -31.47
CA LYS A 224 3.36 15.32 -31.19
C LYS A 224 1.96 14.82 -30.84
N ASN A 225 1.68 13.55 -31.16
CA ASN A 225 0.42 12.94 -30.75
C ASN A 225 0.35 12.84 -29.22
N ILE A 226 -0.88 12.71 -28.70
CA ILE A 226 -1.13 12.74 -27.25
C ILE A 226 -0.37 11.64 -26.50
N ILE A 227 -0.19 10.47 -27.10
CA ILE A 227 0.51 9.32 -26.49
C ILE A 227 1.99 9.62 -26.33
N GLU A 228 2.63 10.17 -27.37
CA GLU A 228 4.03 10.59 -27.32
C GLU A 228 4.24 11.72 -26.33
N LYS A 229 3.28 12.63 -26.21
CA LYS A 229 3.36 13.71 -25.23
C LYS A 229 3.26 13.20 -23.80
N LEU A 230 2.31 12.30 -23.51
CA LEU A 230 2.19 11.66 -22.20
C LEU A 230 3.45 10.85 -21.85
N LYS A 231 4.01 10.11 -22.82
CA LYS A 231 5.28 9.40 -22.62
C LYS A 231 6.43 10.35 -22.31
N ALA A 232 6.54 11.46 -23.06
CA ALA A 232 7.60 12.44 -22.86
C ALA A 232 7.46 13.18 -21.52
N LEU A 233 6.24 13.37 -21.00
CA LEU A 233 6.00 13.93 -19.67
C LEU A 233 6.49 13.05 -18.51
N THR A 234 6.66 11.75 -18.72
CA THR A 234 7.10 10.82 -17.65
C THR A 234 8.40 11.28 -16.98
N ALA A 235 9.39 11.74 -17.76
CA ALA A 235 10.68 12.17 -17.22
C ALA A 235 10.61 13.53 -16.47
N PRO A 236 9.97 14.59 -17.00
CA PRO A 236 9.67 15.80 -16.23
C PRO A 236 8.88 15.54 -14.96
N LEU A 237 7.89 14.64 -14.99
CA LEU A 237 7.10 14.29 -13.81
C LEU A 237 7.95 13.58 -12.76
N GLY A 238 8.81 12.64 -13.16
CA GLY A 238 9.77 12.00 -12.24
C GLY A 238 10.76 12.99 -11.63
N ARG A 239 11.24 13.99 -12.41
CA ARG A 239 12.08 15.07 -11.87
C ARG A 239 11.32 15.97 -10.91
N TRP A 240 10.13 16.41 -11.31
CA TRP A 240 9.26 17.22 -10.46
C TRP A 240 8.96 16.53 -9.14
N HIS A 241 8.66 15.23 -9.21
CA HIS A 241 8.45 14.38 -8.06
C HIS A 241 9.68 14.40 -7.14
N LYS A 242 10.86 14.12 -7.67
CA LYS A 242 12.11 14.15 -6.90
C LYS A 242 12.43 15.52 -6.31
N ASP A 243 12.22 16.61 -7.06
CA ASP A 243 12.62 17.96 -6.65
C ASP A 243 11.68 18.56 -5.60
N ASN A 244 10.39 18.22 -5.64
CA ASN A 244 9.39 18.77 -4.71
C ASN A 244 9.10 17.84 -3.54
N PHE A 245 9.32 16.53 -3.70
CA PHE A 245 8.93 15.51 -2.71
C PHE A 245 10.08 14.57 -2.32
N GLY A 246 11.14 14.43 -3.13
CA GLY A 246 12.27 13.51 -2.90
C GLY A 246 13.29 13.94 -1.84
N GLY A 247 12.87 14.75 -0.86
CA GLY A 247 13.74 15.28 0.19
C GLY A 247 13.01 15.72 1.47
N MET A 248 11.81 15.18 1.73
CA MET A 248 11.08 15.49 2.96
C MET A 248 11.84 15.07 4.24
N ASP A 249 12.81 14.16 4.13
CA ASP A 249 13.70 13.73 5.22
C ASP A 249 14.69 14.80 5.71
N LYS A 250 14.89 15.92 4.98
CA LYS A 250 15.87 16.96 5.36
C LYS A 250 15.26 18.23 5.94
N LYS A 251 13.95 18.26 6.19
CA LYS A 251 13.24 19.46 6.68
C LYS A 251 12.57 19.30 8.05
N ILE A 252 12.97 18.29 8.83
CA ILE A 252 12.71 18.27 10.27
C ILE A 252 13.98 18.80 10.96
N GLN A 253 13.99 20.11 11.20
CA GLN A 253 14.84 20.78 12.17
C GLN A 253 13.97 21.68 13.04
#